data_AF-A0A4R5GD92-F1
#
_entry.id   AF-A0A4R5GD92-F1
#
_cell.length_a   1.000
_cell.length_b   1.000
_cell.length_c   1.000
_cell.angle_alpha   90.00
_cell.angle_beta   90.00
_cell.angle_gamma   90.00
#
_symmetry.space_group_name_H-M   'P 1'
#
loop_
_entity.id
_entity.type
_entity.pdbx_description
1 polymer ?
#
loop_
_entity_poly.entity_id
_entity_poly.type
_entity_poly.pdbx_seq_one_letter_code
_entity_poly.pdbx_strand_id
1 'polypeptide(L)'
;MLGLPPLITALNQALHLPAPQFKDYRSTQTLQTRLYLWQAAWRAAQARPLLGWGDETFSSEVYNHLSPQEISALLVLELGLDKGYHAEPAWPGFYLINPIKKDRQFVHVIYVHPHNVWMDELYAHGFVGAFLGLLTGIVYLRKVWQQESSALLPLLVAVLPYLVFLTAWFYVVTVTPLFFLLLGTALADVTRSRPEHPDERPPLQMT
;
A
#
# COMPACT_ATOMS: atom_id res chain seq x y z
N MET A 1 -3.64 2.27 23.99
CA MET A 1 -3.42 0.81 23.85
C MET A 1 -4.55 0.22 23.02
N LEU A 2 -4.33 -0.07 21.74
CA LEU A 2 -5.23 -0.93 20.97
C LEU A 2 -4.72 -2.36 21.16
N GLY A 3 -5.20 -3.03 22.21
CA GLY A 3 -4.96 -4.46 22.44
C GLY A 3 -5.78 -5.28 21.47
N LEU A 4 -5.25 -6.44 21.06
CA LEU A 4 -5.92 -7.40 20.19
C LEU A 4 -7.28 -7.86 20.78
N PRO A 5 -8.18 -8.43 19.95
CA PRO A 5 -9.43 -8.99 20.43
C PRO A 5 -9.12 -10.10 21.45
N PRO A 6 -9.72 -10.08 22.65
CA PRO A 6 -9.44 -11.04 23.73
C PRO A 6 -9.58 -12.52 23.33
N LEU A 7 -10.28 -12.80 22.23
CA LEU A 7 -10.62 -14.12 21.74
C LEU A 7 -9.41 -14.98 21.30
N ILE A 8 -8.44 -14.42 20.55
CA ILE A 8 -7.31 -15.21 20.02
C ILE A 8 -6.36 -15.62 21.14
N THR A 9 -6.12 -14.71 22.10
CA THR A 9 -5.31 -14.98 23.28
C THR A 9 -5.96 -16.05 24.17
N ALA A 10 -7.28 -15.96 24.38
CA ALA A 10 -8.03 -16.93 25.15
C ALA A 10 -8.05 -18.32 24.49
N LEU A 11 -8.17 -18.39 23.17
CA LEU A 11 -8.19 -19.65 22.42
C LEU A 11 -6.84 -20.39 22.48
N ASN A 12 -5.73 -19.67 22.33
CA ASN A 12 -4.40 -20.27 22.37
C ASN A 12 -4.04 -20.77 23.78
N GLN A 13 -4.46 -20.05 24.83
CA GLN A 13 -4.33 -20.51 26.21
C GLN A 13 -5.16 -21.77 26.47
N ALA A 14 -6.42 -21.81 26.01
CA ALA A 14 -7.28 -22.98 26.17
C ALA A 14 -6.74 -24.23 25.47
N LEU A 15 -6.07 -24.06 24.33
CA LEU A 15 -5.53 -25.15 23.51
C LEU A 15 -4.07 -25.49 23.83
N HIS A 16 -3.47 -24.90 24.87
CA HIS A 16 -2.05 -25.06 25.21
C HIS A 16 -1.11 -24.78 24.01
N LEU A 17 -1.52 -23.90 23.11
CA LEU A 17 -0.71 -23.50 21.98
C LEU A 17 0.29 -22.43 22.44
N PRO A 18 1.52 -22.43 21.89
CA PRO A 18 2.47 -21.37 22.17
C PRO A 18 1.85 -20.00 21.85
N ALA A 19 2.15 -19.01 22.69
CA ALA A 19 1.65 -17.67 22.49
C ALA A 19 2.03 -17.20 21.07
N PRO A 20 1.06 -16.75 20.26
CA PRO A 20 1.34 -16.31 18.90
C PRO A 20 2.34 -15.15 18.96
N GLN A 21 3.48 -15.33 18.29
CA GLN A 21 4.43 -14.25 18.09
C GLN A 21 3.84 -13.32 17.04
N PHE A 22 3.21 -12.25 17.49
CA PHE A 22 2.70 -11.21 16.60
C PHE A 22 3.78 -10.17 16.34
N LYS A 23 3.90 -9.76 15.07
CA LYS A 23 4.72 -8.61 14.67
C LYS A 23 4.25 -7.37 15.43
N ASP A 24 5.15 -6.70 16.16
CA ASP A 24 4.83 -5.42 16.79
C ASP A 24 4.74 -4.33 15.71
N TYR A 25 3.52 -3.96 15.35
CA TYR A 25 3.24 -2.94 14.33
C TYR A 25 3.59 -1.51 14.78
N ARG A 26 3.94 -1.28 16.05
CA ARG A 26 4.48 0.00 16.54
C ARG A 26 5.99 0.09 16.37
N SER A 27 6.67 -1.01 16.07
CA SER A 27 8.11 -1.03 15.87
C SER A 27 8.50 -0.29 14.58
N THR A 28 9.58 0.49 14.64
CA THR A 28 10.20 1.13 13.47
C THR A 28 10.77 0.13 12.47
N GLN A 29 10.85 -1.16 12.84
CA GLN A 29 11.17 -2.27 11.92
C GLN A 29 10.22 -2.29 10.73
N THR A 30 8.95 -1.89 10.91
CA THR A 30 7.99 -1.78 9.80
C THR A 30 8.42 -0.78 8.73
N LEU A 31 9.02 0.36 9.11
CA LEU A 31 9.49 1.36 8.14
C LEU A 31 10.81 0.92 7.48
N GLN A 32 11.75 0.37 8.25
CA GLN A 32 13.04 -0.07 7.68
C GLN A 32 12.85 -1.21 6.67
N THR A 33 12.03 -2.23 6.98
CA THR A 33 11.65 -3.27 6.03
C THR A 33 11.06 -2.64 4.76
N ARG A 34 10.14 -1.68 4.90
CA ARG A 34 9.53 -0.99 3.74
C ARG A 34 10.54 -0.22 2.91
N LEU A 35 11.52 0.42 3.52
CA LEU A 35 12.56 1.12 2.76
C LEU A 35 13.34 0.17 1.85
N TYR A 36 13.64 -1.06 2.30
CA TYR A 36 14.23 -2.08 1.42
C TYR A 36 13.28 -2.49 0.31
N LEU A 37 11.99 -2.67 0.59
CA LEU A 37 11.00 -3.01 -0.44
C LEU A 37 10.82 -1.88 -1.47
N TRP A 38 10.81 -0.62 -1.04
CA TRP A 38 10.74 0.54 -1.92
C TRP A 38 12.00 0.66 -2.76
N GLN A 39 13.16 0.39 -2.17
CA GLN A 39 14.43 0.38 -2.88
C GLN A 39 14.48 -0.74 -3.93
N ALA A 40 13.99 -1.93 -3.60
CA ALA A 40 13.85 -3.03 -4.55
C ALA A 40 12.90 -2.66 -5.70
N ALA A 41 11.71 -2.15 -5.40
CA ALA A 41 10.74 -1.71 -6.40
C ALA A 41 11.29 -0.58 -7.30
N TRP A 42 11.98 0.39 -6.72
CA TRP A 42 12.63 1.47 -7.47
C TRP A 42 13.71 0.94 -8.43
N ARG A 43 14.59 0.06 -7.94
CA ARG A 43 15.62 -0.57 -8.78
C ARG A 43 15.01 -1.46 -9.87
N ALA A 44 13.93 -2.17 -9.56
CA ALA A 44 13.18 -2.96 -10.52
C ALA A 44 12.56 -2.07 -11.62
N ALA A 45 11.96 -0.94 -11.25
CA ALA A 45 11.43 0.05 -12.19
C ALA A 45 12.55 0.61 -13.10
N GLN A 46 13.74 0.86 -12.54
CA GLN A 46 14.91 1.27 -13.35
C GLN A 46 15.37 0.19 -14.33
N ALA A 47 15.24 -1.10 -13.97
CA ALA A 47 15.60 -2.21 -14.84
C ALA A 47 14.61 -2.42 -16.01
N ARG A 48 13.32 -2.11 -15.81
CA ARG A 48 12.27 -2.14 -16.86
C ARG A 48 11.47 -0.83 -16.89
N PRO A 49 12.08 0.26 -17.38
CA PRO A 49 11.55 1.61 -17.19
C PRO A 49 10.27 1.90 -17.96
N LEU A 50 9.99 1.20 -19.07
CA LEU A 50 8.85 1.55 -19.92
C LEU A 50 7.56 0.87 -19.45
N LEU A 51 7.57 -0.46 -19.34
CA LEU A 51 6.37 -1.27 -19.10
C LEU A 51 6.36 -1.96 -17.74
N GLY A 52 7.42 -1.82 -16.94
CA GLY A 52 7.55 -2.48 -15.65
C GLY A 52 7.65 -4.01 -15.76
N TRP A 53 7.26 -4.67 -14.68
CA TRP A 53 7.32 -6.13 -14.51
C TRP A 53 5.94 -6.81 -14.52
N GLY A 54 4.86 -6.02 -14.54
CA GLY A 54 3.47 -6.49 -14.45
C GLY A 54 3.00 -6.69 -13.01
N ASP A 55 1.68 -6.67 -12.83
CA ASP A 55 1.02 -6.85 -11.54
C ASP A 55 1.30 -8.23 -10.94
N GLU A 56 1.27 -8.33 -9.60
CA GLU A 56 1.38 -9.59 -8.84
C GLU A 56 2.69 -10.38 -9.03
N THR A 57 3.71 -9.78 -9.66
CA THR A 57 5.02 -10.41 -9.87
C THR A 57 6.07 -10.02 -8.84
N PHE A 58 5.77 -9.07 -7.93
CA PHE A 58 6.77 -8.51 -7.02
C PHE A 58 7.39 -9.56 -6.09
N SER A 59 6.61 -10.57 -5.71
CA SER A 59 7.07 -11.68 -4.85
C SER A 59 8.24 -12.49 -5.44
N SER A 60 8.35 -12.58 -6.77
CA SER A 60 9.44 -13.27 -7.44
C SER A 60 10.64 -12.37 -7.74
N GLU A 61 10.44 -11.05 -7.83
CA GLU A 61 11.49 -10.12 -8.27
C GLU A 61 12.15 -9.34 -7.14
N VAL A 62 11.51 -9.20 -5.98
CA VAL A 62 12.01 -8.37 -4.86
C VAL A 62 13.47 -8.66 -4.50
N TYR A 63 13.85 -9.94 -4.42
CA TYR A 63 15.21 -10.34 -4.04
C TYR A 63 16.23 -10.18 -5.18
N ASN A 64 15.80 -10.16 -6.44
CA ASN A 64 16.69 -9.93 -7.59
C ASN A 64 17.22 -8.49 -7.65
N HIS A 65 16.54 -7.58 -6.93
CA HIS A 65 16.86 -6.15 -6.91
C HIS A 65 17.49 -5.69 -5.58
N LEU A 66 17.86 -6.64 -4.72
CA LEU A 66 18.57 -6.41 -3.47
C LEU A 66 19.92 -7.12 -3.48
N SER A 67 20.93 -6.50 -2.86
CA SER A 67 22.22 -7.12 -2.60
C SER A 67 22.12 -8.17 -1.49
N PRO A 68 23.03 -9.16 -1.42
CA PRO A 68 23.01 -10.18 -0.36
C PRO A 68 23.00 -9.60 1.07
N GLN A 69 23.68 -8.46 1.28
CA GLN A 69 23.70 -7.76 2.56
C GLN A 69 22.34 -7.12 2.88
N GLU A 70 21.70 -6.49 1.89
CA GLU A 70 20.36 -5.92 2.05
C GLU A 70 19.32 -7.02 2.31
N ILE A 71 19.42 -8.17 1.62
CA ILE A 71 18.56 -9.34 1.85
C ILE A 71 18.72 -9.85 3.28
N SER A 72 19.97 -10.03 3.73
CA SER A 72 20.24 -10.48 5.11
C SER A 72 19.67 -9.50 6.14
N ALA A 73 19.89 -8.20 5.93
CA ALA A 73 19.37 -7.15 6.81
C ALA A 73 17.83 -7.12 6.83
N LEU A 74 17.20 -7.25 5.66
CA LEU A 74 15.74 -7.32 5.51
C LEU A 74 15.17 -8.51 6.27
N LEU A 75 15.72 -9.71 6.09
CA LEU A 75 15.24 -10.92 6.76
C LEU A 75 15.46 -10.87 8.28
N VAL A 76 16.59 -10.32 8.74
CA VAL A 76 16.85 -10.11 10.17
C VAL A 76 15.82 -9.17 10.78
N LEU A 77 15.52 -8.06 10.11
CA LEU A 77 14.51 -7.10 10.55
C LEU A 77 13.10 -7.70 10.54
N GLU A 78 12.74 -8.42 9.48
CA GLU A 78 11.40 -8.98 9.31
C GLU A 78 11.10 -10.08 10.33
N LEU A 79 12.10 -10.89 10.67
CA LEU A 79 11.97 -12.00 11.62
C LEU A 79 12.29 -11.60 13.06
N GLY A 80 12.62 -10.32 13.32
CA GLY A 80 12.94 -9.82 14.65
C GLY A 80 14.19 -10.47 15.27
N LEU A 81 15.18 -10.82 14.44
CA LEU A 81 16.40 -11.49 14.87
C LEU A 81 17.47 -10.49 15.33
N ASP A 82 18.41 -10.97 16.15
CA ASP A 82 19.60 -10.20 16.51
C ASP A 82 20.49 -9.90 15.29
N LYS A 83 21.34 -8.88 15.40
CA LYS A 83 22.29 -8.54 14.34
C LYS A 83 23.31 -9.67 14.13
N GLY A 84 23.76 -9.82 12.89
CA GLY A 84 24.88 -10.70 12.53
C GLY A 84 24.48 -12.04 11.91
N TYR A 85 23.18 -12.35 11.81
CA TYR A 85 22.73 -13.41 10.91
C TYR A 85 23.04 -13.04 9.46
N HIS A 86 23.41 -14.04 8.66
CA HIS A 86 23.55 -13.89 7.22
C HIS A 86 22.61 -14.85 6.48
N ALA A 87 22.09 -14.39 5.35
CA ALA A 87 21.23 -15.16 4.48
C ALA A 87 22.03 -15.75 3.31
N GLU A 88 21.86 -17.05 3.07
CA GLU A 88 22.35 -17.75 1.89
C GLU A 88 21.18 -18.13 0.99
N PRO A 89 21.23 -17.86 -0.32
CA PRO A 89 20.18 -18.27 -1.25
C PRO A 89 19.94 -19.77 -1.23
N ALA A 90 18.67 -20.19 -1.13
CA ALA A 90 18.27 -21.59 -1.13
C ALA A 90 16.86 -21.72 -1.69
N TRP A 91 16.72 -21.97 -3.00
CA TRP A 91 15.42 -21.97 -3.67
C TRP A 91 14.39 -22.87 -2.95
N PRO A 92 13.16 -22.38 -2.67
CA PRO A 92 12.58 -21.07 -3.03
C PRO A 92 12.80 -19.94 -2.00
N GLY A 93 13.61 -20.14 -0.96
CA GLY A 93 13.87 -19.17 0.11
C GLY A 93 15.37 -18.98 0.41
N PHE A 94 15.70 -18.97 1.70
CA PHE A 94 17.04 -18.70 2.21
C PHE A 94 17.37 -19.60 3.40
N TYR A 95 18.65 -19.96 3.55
CA TYR A 95 19.18 -20.40 4.84
C TYR A 95 19.68 -19.19 5.62
N LEU A 96 19.14 -18.99 6.82
CA LEU A 96 19.71 -18.08 7.79
C LEU A 96 20.74 -18.80 8.65
N ILE A 97 21.90 -18.20 8.79
CA ILE A 97 22.99 -18.74 9.61
C ILE A 97 23.17 -17.87 10.85
N ASN A 98 23.05 -18.50 12.02
CA ASN A 98 23.31 -17.83 13.28
C ASN A 98 24.83 -17.62 13.46
N PRO A 99 25.29 -16.39 13.79
CA PRO A 99 26.71 -16.12 13.92
C PRO A 99 27.37 -16.85 15.10
N ILE A 100 26.60 -17.14 16.16
CA ILE A 100 27.06 -17.74 17.42
C ILE A 100 26.92 -19.26 17.36
N LYS A 101 25.71 -19.75 17.10
CA LYS A 101 25.40 -21.19 17.13
C LYS A 101 25.88 -21.93 15.88
N LYS A 102 26.15 -21.20 14.79
CA LYS A 102 26.50 -21.75 13.47
C LYS A 102 25.46 -22.75 12.93
N ASP A 103 24.23 -22.69 13.43
CA ASP A 103 23.11 -23.46 12.92
C ASP A 103 22.50 -22.78 11.68
N ARG A 104 21.86 -23.59 10.85
CA ARG A 104 21.19 -23.18 9.61
C ARG A 104 19.69 -23.38 9.78
N GLN A 105 18.92 -22.33 9.57
CA GLN A 105 17.46 -22.38 9.55
C GLN A 105 16.96 -21.99 8.17
N PHE A 106 16.14 -22.85 7.56
CA PHE A 106 15.45 -22.49 6.33
C PHE A 106 14.32 -21.50 6.62
N VAL A 107 14.26 -20.42 5.85
CA VAL A 107 13.19 -19.43 5.90
C VAL A 107 12.71 -19.10 4.50
N HIS A 108 11.42 -18.81 4.38
CA HIS A 108 10.82 -18.32 3.15
C HIS A 108 9.89 -17.17 3.51
N VAL A 109 10.25 -15.97 3.07
CA VAL A 109 9.50 -14.74 3.31
C VAL A 109 9.02 -14.23 1.96
N ILE A 110 7.72 -14.00 1.83
CA ILE A 110 7.09 -13.58 0.58
C ILE A 110 6.60 -12.14 0.75
N TYR A 111 7.01 -11.27 -0.17
CA TYR A 111 6.54 -9.89 -0.25
C TYR A 111 5.69 -9.72 -1.50
N VAL A 112 4.37 -9.56 -1.35
CA VAL A 112 3.46 -9.43 -2.49
C VAL A 112 3.48 -8.02 -3.08
N HIS A 113 3.74 -7.00 -2.24
CA HIS A 113 3.80 -5.60 -2.67
C HIS A 113 4.92 -4.83 -1.96
N PRO A 114 5.39 -3.72 -2.55
CA PRO A 114 6.29 -2.79 -1.87
C PRO A 114 5.61 -1.96 -0.77
N HIS A 115 4.29 -2.07 -0.60
CA HIS A 115 3.50 -1.32 0.40
C HIS A 115 3.61 0.20 0.23
N ASN A 116 3.61 0.67 -1.02
CA ASN A 116 3.49 2.07 -1.40
C ASN A 116 2.96 2.11 -2.83
N VAL A 117 1.79 2.72 -3.03
CA VAL A 117 1.10 2.72 -4.34
C VAL A 117 1.95 3.28 -5.48
N TRP A 118 2.82 4.25 -5.21
CA TRP A 118 3.69 4.82 -6.25
C TRP A 118 4.80 3.87 -6.64
N MET A 119 5.37 3.17 -5.65
CA MET A 119 6.39 2.16 -5.91
C MET A 119 5.79 0.94 -6.60
N ASP A 120 4.55 0.59 -6.25
CA ASP A 120 3.78 -0.49 -6.88
C ASP A 120 3.51 -0.16 -8.35
N GLU A 121 3.00 1.04 -8.65
CA GLU A 121 2.74 1.50 -10.01
C GLU A 121 4.01 1.59 -10.86
N LEU A 122 5.09 2.14 -10.30
CA LEU A 122 6.39 2.22 -10.99
C LEU A 122 6.97 0.83 -11.25
N TYR A 123 6.84 -0.10 -10.31
CA TYR A 123 7.29 -1.48 -10.46
C TYR A 123 6.47 -2.20 -11.55
N ALA A 124 5.15 -2.17 -11.43
CA ALA A 124 4.23 -2.95 -12.26
C ALA A 124 4.18 -2.42 -13.69
N HIS A 125 4.09 -1.09 -13.86
CA HIS A 125 3.80 -0.46 -15.15
C HIS A 125 4.91 0.46 -15.68
N GLY A 126 6.02 0.60 -14.93
CA GLY A 126 7.13 1.47 -15.31
C GLY A 126 6.78 2.96 -15.24
N PHE A 127 7.69 3.78 -15.74
CA PHE A 127 7.53 5.23 -15.77
C PHE A 127 6.43 5.68 -16.75
N VAL A 128 6.18 4.92 -17.83
CA VAL A 128 5.12 5.26 -18.79
C VAL A 128 3.75 5.06 -18.16
N GLY A 129 3.50 3.92 -17.52
CA GLY A 129 2.26 3.66 -16.79
C GLY A 129 2.01 4.70 -15.70
N ALA A 130 3.01 4.93 -14.84
CA ALA A 130 2.93 5.93 -13.79
C ALA A 130 2.66 7.35 -14.33
N PHE A 131 3.30 7.74 -15.44
CA PHE A 131 3.07 9.02 -16.09
C PHE A 131 1.64 9.14 -16.65
N LEU A 132 1.13 8.11 -17.32
CA LEU A 132 -0.23 8.09 -17.86
C LEU A 132 -1.27 8.13 -16.74
N GLY A 133 -1.06 7.41 -15.64
CA GLY A 133 -1.90 7.44 -14.45
C GLY A 133 -1.96 8.85 -13.84
N LEU A 134 -0.79 9.48 -13.65
CA LEU A 134 -0.72 10.85 -13.14
C LEU A 134 -1.40 11.85 -14.08
N LEU A 135 -1.13 11.75 -15.39
CA LEU A 135 -1.75 12.60 -16.40
C LEU A 135 -3.27 12.47 -16.40
N THR A 136 -3.79 11.25 -16.27
CA THR A 136 -5.22 10.98 -16.18
C THR A 136 -5.83 11.67 -14.95
N GLY A 137 -5.19 11.55 -13.79
CA GLY A 137 -5.60 12.25 -12.57
C GLY A 137 -5.62 13.77 -12.74
N ILE A 138 -4.59 14.36 -13.33
CA ILE A 138 -4.50 15.80 -13.61
C ILE A 138 -5.60 16.26 -14.56
N VAL A 139 -5.82 15.54 -15.66
CA VAL A 139 -6.87 15.87 -16.65
C VAL A 139 -8.25 15.78 -16.00
N TYR A 140 -8.49 14.76 -15.18
CA TYR A 140 -9.74 14.61 -14.44
C TYR A 140 -9.98 15.78 -13.48
N LEU A 141 -9.00 16.13 -12.64
CA LEU A 141 -9.11 17.25 -11.70
C LEU A 141 -9.30 18.59 -12.43
N ARG A 142 -8.60 18.80 -13.55
CA ARG A 142 -8.77 19.98 -14.41
C ARG A 142 -10.20 20.06 -14.94
N LYS A 143 -10.77 18.94 -15.40
CA LYS A 143 -12.14 18.89 -15.91
C LYS A 143 -13.16 19.20 -14.81
N VAL A 144 -12.99 18.63 -13.62
CA VAL A 144 -13.83 18.93 -12.45
C VAL A 144 -13.77 20.42 -12.12
N TRP A 145 -12.58 21.01 -12.07
CA TRP A 145 -12.44 22.46 -11.85
C TRP A 145 -13.19 23.27 -12.92
N GLN A 146 -12.97 22.96 -14.20
CA GLN A 146 -13.56 23.72 -15.31
C GLN A 146 -15.10 23.63 -15.37
N GLN A 147 -15.68 22.50 -14.95
CA GLN A 147 -17.12 22.26 -15.06
C GLN A 147 -17.88 22.58 -13.76
N GLU A 148 -17.32 22.20 -12.60
CA GLU A 148 -17.96 22.32 -11.29
C GLU A 148 -16.92 22.61 -10.21
N SER A 149 -16.37 23.82 -10.21
CA SER A 149 -15.30 24.22 -9.28
C SER A 149 -15.66 24.05 -7.79
N SER A 150 -16.95 24.12 -7.44
CA SER A 150 -17.44 23.86 -6.08
C SER A 150 -17.25 22.40 -5.63
N ALA A 151 -17.24 21.44 -6.56
CA ALA A 151 -17.05 20.01 -6.27
C ALA A 151 -15.58 19.62 -6.05
N LEU A 152 -14.63 20.49 -6.43
CA LEU A 152 -13.19 20.19 -6.34
C LEU A 152 -12.73 19.98 -4.90
N LEU A 153 -13.12 20.86 -3.98
CA LEU A 153 -12.69 20.75 -2.58
C LEU A 153 -13.25 19.48 -1.90
N PRO A 154 -14.56 19.16 -1.99
CA PRO A 154 -15.09 17.89 -1.50
C PRO A 154 -14.37 16.66 -2.07
N LEU A 155 -14.08 16.67 -3.38
CA LEU A 155 -13.34 15.61 -4.04
C LEU A 155 -11.93 15.45 -3.47
N LEU A 156 -11.19 16.54 -3.30
CA LEU A 156 -9.84 16.51 -2.71
C LEU A 156 -9.87 16.04 -1.26
N VAL A 157 -10.87 16.45 -0.47
CA VAL A 157 -11.05 15.98 0.91
C VAL A 157 -11.35 14.48 0.96
N ALA A 158 -12.08 13.94 -0.03
CA ALA A 158 -12.31 12.51 -0.12
C ALA A 158 -11.04 11.74 -0.56
N VAL A 159 -10.34 12.23 -1.59
CA VAL A 159 -9.24 11.49 -2.23
C VAL A 159 -7.91 11.60 -1.49
N LEU A 160 -7.54 12.78 -0.99
CA LEU A 160 -6.21 13.01 -0.41
C LEU A 160 -5.93 12.14 0.83
N PRO A 161 -6.85 11.96 1.79
CA PRO A 161 -6.60 11.06 2.93
C PRO A 161 -6.36 9.62 2.47
N TYR A 162 -7.10 9.16 1.47
CA TYR A 162 -6.92 7.83 0.91
C TYR A 162 -5.60 7.70 0.14
N LEU A 163 -5.20 8.74 -0.60
CA LEU A 163 -3.91 8.77 -1.29
C LEU A 163 -2.72 8.80 -0.32
N VAL A 164 -2.81 9.56 0.77
CA VAL A 164 -1.82 9.56 1.86
C VAL A 164 -1.76 8.17 2.50
N PHE A 165 -2.92 7.56 2.74
CA PHE A 165 -3.00 6.19 3.21
C PHE A 165 -2.32 5.21 2.26
N LEU A 166 -2.59 5.26 0.96
CA LEU A 166 -1.99 4.37 -0.05
C LEU A 166 -0.47 4.60 -0.23
N THR A 167 -0.01 5.83 -0.07
CA THR A 167 1.42 6.18 -0.12
C THR A 167 2.15 5.58 1.08
N ALA A 168 1.54 5.65 2.25
CA ALA A 168 2.17 5.24 3.49
C ALA A 168 1.85 3.79 3.88
N TRP A 169 0.81 3.18 3.31
CA TRP A 169 0.20 1.87 3.56
C TRP A 169 0.37 1.35 5.01
N PHE A 170 0.25 2.24 6.01
CA PHE A 170 0.30 1.82 7.41
C PHE A 170 -0.97 1.01 7.72
N TYR A 171 -0.84 -0.01 8.57
CA TYR A 171 -1.94 -0.91 8.92
C TYR A 171 -3.07 -0.13 9.60
N VAL A 172 -4.20 0.07 8.95
CA VAL A 172 -5.38 0.64 9.63
C VAL A 172 -6.68 0.14 9.02
N VAL A 173 -7.32 -0.80 9.72
CA VAL A 173 -8.67 -1.34 9.46
C VAL A 173 -9.78 -0.26 9.42
N THR A 174 -9.47 1.02 9.69
CA THR A 174 -10.48 2.05 9.95
C THR A 174 -10.70 3.09 8.84
N VAL A 175 -9.86 3.17 7.80
CA VAL A 175 -9.93 4.32 6.86
C VAL A 175 -10.80 4.04 5.63
N THR A 176 -10.80 2.80 5.12
CA THR A 176 -11.54 2.44 3.90
C THR A 176 -13.06 2.68 4.01
N PRO A 177 -13.75 2.31 5.12
CA PRO A 177 -15.16 2.62 5.28
C PRO A 177 -15.44 4.13 5.38
N LEU A 178 -14.54 4.88 6.03
CA LEU A 178 -14.64 6.33 6.16
C LEU A 178 -14.50 7.03 4.79
N PHE A 179 -13.58 6.55 3.95
CA PHE A 179 -13.42 7.00 2.57
C PHE A 179 -14.69 6.80 1.76
N PHE A 180 -15.28 5.60 1.77
CA PHE A 180 -16.50 5.33 1.02
C PHE A 180 -17.70 6.15 1.51
N LEU A 181 -17.79 6.40 2.82
CA LEU A 181 -18.79 7.32 3.38
C LEU A 181 -18.62 8.74 2.85
N LEU A 182 -17.41 9.29 2.91
CA LEU A 182 -17.11 10.65 2.44
C LEU A 182 -17.31 10.81 0.93
N LEU A 183 -16.86 9.82 0.14
CA LEU A 183 -17.09 9.78 -1.30
C LEU A 183 -18.58 9.71 -1.63
N GLY A 184 -19.33 8.85 -0.93
CA GLY A 184 -20.78 8.73 -1.09
C GLY A 184 -21.50 10.04 -0.80
N THR A 185 -21.14 10.75 0.28
CA THR A 185 -21.73 12.06 0.59
C THR A 185 -21.39 13.13 -0.44
N ALA A 186 -20.15 13.14 -0.93
CA ALA A 186 -19.74 14.10 -1.96
C ALA A 186 -20.48 13.88 -3.28
N LEU A 187 -20.70 12.61 -3.68
CA LEU A 187 -21.44 12.27 -4.89
C LEU A 187 -22.95 12.55 -4.77
N ALA A 188 -23.54 12.33 -3.59
CA ALA A 188 -24.95 12.59 -3.33
C ALA A 188 -25.31 14.08 -3.37
N ASP A 189 -24.38 14.96 -3.01
CA ASP A 189 -24.57 16.41 -3.06
C ASP A 189 -24.55 16.94 -4.50
N VAL A 190 -23.66 16.39 -5.34
CA VAL A 190 -23.56 16.73 -6.76
C VAL A 190 -24.83 16.33 -7.52
N THR A 191 -25.40 15.15 -7.25
CA THR A 191 -26.64 14.72 -7.92
C THR A 191 -27.87 15.53 -7.54
N ARG A 192 -27.98 15.99 -6.29
CA ARG A 192 -29.09 16.86 -5.85
C ARG A 192 -29.00 18.28 -6.40
N SER A 193 -27.80 18.73 -6.72
CA SER A 193 -27.55 20.08 -7.24
C SER A 193 -27.86 20.24 -8.72
N ARG A 194 -28.15 19.13 -9.43
CA ARG A 194 -28.45 19.12 -10.85
C ARG A 194 -29.94 19.42 -11.06
N PRO A 195 -30.32 20.51 -11.74
CA PRO A 195 -31.74 20.79 -11.99
C PRO A 195 -32.35 19.68 -12.85
N GLU A 196 -33.46 19.08 -12.37
CA GLU A 196 -34.09 17.93 -13.02
C GLU A 196 -34.71 18.23 -14.40
N HIS A 197 -34.84 19.50 -14.81
CA HIS A 197 -35.30 19.85 -16.16
C HIS A 197 -34.90 21.28 -16.56
N PRO A 198 -34.30 21.51 -17.75
CA PRO A 198 -34.06 22.87 -18.28
C PRO A 198 -35.31 23.53 -18.90
N ASP A 199 -36.43 22.81 -19.03
CA ASP A 199 -37.54 23.21 -19.93
C ASP A 199 -38.81 23.73 -19.24
N GLU A 200 -38.87 23.78 -17.91
CA GLU A 200 -40.01 24.43 -17.23
C GLU A 200 -39.75 25.93 -17.06
N ARG A 201 -39.82 26.68 -18.17
CA ARG A 201 -40.08 28.12 -18.06
C ARG A 201 -41.51 28.27 -17.55
N PRO A 202 -41.75 28.98 -16.42
CA PRO A 202 -43.12 29.32 -16.04
C PRO A 202 -43.74 30.14 -17.18
N PRO A 203 -45.02 29.89 -17.55
CA PRO A 203 -45.68 30.66 -18.57
C PRO A 203 -45.66 32.14 -18.15
N LEU A 204 -45.21 32.99 -19.07
CA LEU A 204 -45.26 34.44 -18.94
C LEU A 204 -46.66 34.85 -18.46
N GLN A 205 -46.76 35.30 -17.20
CA GLN A 205 -47.95 35.99 -16.74
C GLN A 205 -48.01 37.31 -17.51
N MET A 206 -48.87 37.35 -18.53
CA MET A 206 -49.30 38.60 -19.13
C MET A 206 -50.31 39.24 -18.17
N THR A 207 -49.88 40.30 -17.50
CA THR A 207 -50.74 41.32 -16.90
C THR A 207 -50.20 42.68 -17.25
#